data_AF-A0A158NQ58-F1
#
_entry.id   AF-A0A158NQ58-F1
#
_cell.length_a   1.000
_cell.length_b   1.000
_cell.length_c   1.000
_cell.angle_alpha   90.00
_cell.angle_beta   90.00
_cell.angle_gamma   90.00
#
_symmetry.space_group_name_H-M   'P 1'
#
loop_
_entity.id
_entity.type
_entity.pdbx_description
1 polymer ?
#
loop_
_entity_poly.entity_id
_entity_poly.type
_entity_poly.pdbx_seq_one_letter_code
_entity_poly.pdbx_strand_id
1 'polypeptide(L)'
;MFAIFALLFSIVLASDKSLNRTDLKCAGFAIHNVSLSAYYPVFETDDKRNYLDDQGNGLKTLQDYLDGRAHYVSVAGNLKSGIPYGTKICIEELNEQFGKQILMQIRDQSDYESNKLIDFSRLEICVRTEEDTYDKYLNDFVTIYI
;
A
#
# COMPACT_ATOMS: atom_id res chain seq x y z
N MET A 1 -57.72 -12.02 -24.58
CA MET A 1 -56.69 -11.03 -24.22
C MET A 1 -55.55 -11.80 -23.56
N PHE A 2 -54.50 -12.15 -24.32
CA PHE A 2 -53.36 -12.92 -23.81
C PHE A 2 -52.17 -11.98 -23.66
N ALA A 3 -51.70 -11.77 -22.43
CA ALA A 3 -50.50 -10.99 -22.14
C ALA A 3 -49.28 -11.92 -22.18
N ILE A 4 -48.34 -11.65 -23.08
CA ILE A 4 -47.05 -12.34 -23.17
C ILE A 4 -46.07 -11.60 -22.26
N PHE A 5 -45.65 -12.25 -21.18
CA PHE A 5 -44.57 -11.78 -20.30
C PHE A 5 -43.23 -12.14 -20.95
N ALA A 6 -42.54 -11.16 -21.52
CA ALA A 6 -41.18 -11.33 -22.03
C ALA A 6 -40.19 -11.19 -20.86
N LEU A 7 -39.65 -12.32 -20.39
CA LEU A 7 -38.60 -12.35 -19.37
C LEU A 7 -37.25 -12.10 -20.06
N LEU A 8 -36.72 -10.89 -19.94
CA LEU A 8 -35.39 -10.55 -20.42
C LEU A 8 -34.35 -11.15 -19.47
N PHE A 9 -33.80 -12.31 -19.85
CA PHE A 9 -32.60 -12.87 -19.24
C PHE A 9 -31.39 -12.00 -19.62
N SER A 10 -30.92 -11.16 -18.69
CA SER A 10 -29.62 -10.51 -18.82
C SER A 10 -28.53 -11.57 -18.64
N ILE A 11 -27.95 -12.04 -19.74
CA ILE A 11 -26.76 -12.88 -19.72
C ILE A 11 -25.60 -11.96 -19.29
N VAL A 12 -25.23 -12.04 -18.00
CA VAL A 12 -24.00 -11.42 -17.52
C VAL A 12 -22.86 -12.27 -18.07
N LEU A 13 -22.14 -11.73 -19.06
CA LEU A 13 -20.87 -12.26 -19.51
C LEU A 13 -19.87 -12.12 -18.37
N ALA A 14 -19.74 -13.16 -17.56
CA ALA A 14 -18.61 -13.32 -16.65
C ALA A 14 -17.36 -13.48 -17.52
N SER A 15 -16.60 -12.39 -17.69
CA SER A 15 -15.28 -12.47 -18.31
C SER A 15 -14.35 -13.13 -17.30
N ASP A 16 -13.98 -14.39 -17.55
CA ASP A 16 -12.89 -15.05 -16.85
C ASP A 16 -11.63 -14.19 -17.04
N LYS A 17 -11.24 -13.45 -15.99
CA LYS A 17 -9.95 -12.78 -15.97
C LYS A 17 -8.89 -13.88 -15.97
N SER A 18 -8.23 -14.02 -17.11
CA SER A 18 -6.93 -14.67 -17.34
C SER A 18 -6.19 -15.01 -16.04
N LEU A 19 -5.89 -16.30 -15.86
CA LEU A 19 -5.03 -16.86 -14.81
C LEU A 19 -3.60 -16.24 -14.76
N ASN A 20 -3.25 -15.34 -15.69
CA ASN A 20 -2.03 -14.54 -15.68
C ASN A 20 -2.38 -13.04 -15.66
N ARG A 21 -2.54 -12.47 -14.46
CA ARG A 21 -2.71 -11.03 -14.24
C ARG A 21 -1.36 -10.31 -14.24
N THR A 22 -0.82 -10.09 -15.43
CA THR A 22 0.44 -9.35 -15.60
C THR A 22 0.33 -7.88 -15.18
N ASP A 23 -0.89 -7.35 -15.09
CA ASP A 23 -1.16 -5.98 -14.64
C ASP A 23 -0.80 -5.73 -13.17
N LEU A 24 -0.62 -6.78 -12.37
CA LEU A 24 -0.29 -6.69 -10.94
C LEU A 24 1.19 -6.86 -10.63
N LYS A 25 1.99 -7.27 -11.63
CA LYS A 25 3.41 -7.52 -11.46
C LYS A 25 4.20 -6.23 -11.26
N CYS A 26 5.23 -6.34 -10.46
CA CYS A 26 6.15 -5.26 -10.21
C CYS A 26 7.34 -5.36 -11.17
N ALA A 27 7.94 -4.23 -11.49
CA ALA A 27 9.14 -4.16 -12.33
C ALA A 27 10.14 -3.23 -11.65
N GLY A 28 11.43 -3.54 -11.81
CA GLY A 28 12.50 -2.78 -11.18
C GLY A 28 13.52 -3.66 -10.48
N PHE A 29 14.33 -3.06 -9.62
CA PHE A 29 15.30 -3.77 -8.81
C PHE A 29 14.59 -4.43 -7.61
N ALA A 30 14.69 -5.75 -7.51
CA ALA A 30 14.06 -6.50 -6.44
C ALA A 30 14.92 -6.49 -5.17
N ILE A 31 14.29 -6.16 -4.04
CA ILE A 31 14.88 -6.23 -2.70
C ILE A 31 14.06 -7.23 -1.91
N HIS A 32 14.69 -8.33 -1.51
CA HIS A 32 14.05 -9.45 -0.83
C HIS A 32 14.15 -9.33 0.69
N ASN A 33 13.28 -10.07 1.38
CA ASN A 33 13.27 -10.20 2.85
C ASN A 33 13.14 -8.84 3.55
N VAL A 34 12.29 -7.96 3.00
CA VAL A 34 11.91 -6.71 3.65
C VAL A 34 10.83 -7.01 4.67
N SER A 35 11.08 -6.67 5.93
CA SER A 35 10.08 -6.78 7.00
C SER A 35 9.01 -5.72 6.78
N LEU A 36 7.79 -6.16 6.51
CA LEU A 36 6.65 -5.28 6.37
C LEU A 36 5.86 -5.26 7.68
N SER A 37 5.47 -4.06 8.11
CA SER A 37 4.47 -3.85 9.15
C SER A 37 3.51 -2.73 8.71
N ALA A 38 2.58 -2.36 9.58
CA ALA A 38 1.69 -1.24 9.38
C ALA A 38 1.67 -0.31 10.59
N TYR A 39 1.37 0.96 10.34
CA TYR A 39 1.17 1.99 11.36
C TYR A 39 -0.01 2.87 10.97
N TYR A 40 -0.59 3.60 11.92
CA TYR A 40 -1.74 4.47 11.65
C TYR A 40 -1.53 5.86 12.22
N PRO A 41 -2.11 6.90 11.60
CA PRO A 41 -1.98 8.26 12.09
C PRO A 41 -2.82 8.49 13.36
N VAL A 42 -2.27 9.20 14.34
CA VAL A 42 -2.95 9.59 15.57
C VAL A 42 -3.17 11.10 15.57
N PHE A 43 -4.42 11.54 15.36
CA PHE A 43 -4.75 12.96 15.20
C PHE A 43 -5.02 13.68 16.52
N GLU A 44 -5.32 12.96 17.60
CA GLU A 44 -5.70 13.52 18.91
C GLU A 44 -4.49 13.90 19.77
N THR A 45 -3.35 14.19 19.14
CA THR A 45 -2.09 14.50 19.82
C THR A 45 -1.48 15.77 19.26
N ASP A 46 -0.83 16.55 20.12
CA ASP A 46 -0.06 17.73 19.70
C ASP A 46 1.21 17.37 18.92
N ASP A 47 1.63 16.10 18.94
CA ASP A 47 2.77 15.63 18.17
C ASP A 47 2.38 15.48 16.68
N LYS A 48 2.82 16.44 15.88
CA LYS A 48 2.56 16.48 14.44
C LYS A 48 3.14 15.27 13.70
N ARG A 49 4.16 14.61 14.25
CA ARG A 49 4.74 13.37 13.68
C ARG A 49 3.72 12.23 13.62
N ASN A 50 2.64 12.33 14.39
CA ASN A 50 1.61 11.31 14.40
C ASN A 50 0.67 11.38 13.19
N TYR A 51 0.67 12.45 12.39
CA TYR A 51 -0.20 12.57 11.22
C TYR A 51 0.41 13.27 10.01
N LEU A 52 1.64 13.76 10.14
CA LEU A 52 2.44 14.33 9.05
C LEU A 52 3.66 13.45 8.78
N ASP A 53 4.08 13.41 7.51
CA ASP A 53 5.31 12.76 7.07
C ASP A 53 6.57 13.57 7.43
N ASP A 54 7.76 13.05 7.07
CA ASP A 54 9.07 13.64 7.38
C ASP A 54 9.25 15.08 6.82
N GLN A 55 8.43 15.46 5.81
CA GLN A 55 8.41 16.80 5.23
C GLN A 55 7.22 17.66 5.71
N GLY A 56 6.43 17.18 6.67
CA GLY A 56 5.29 17.90 7.21
C GLY A 56 4.02 17.82 6.35
N ASN A 57 3.95 16.92 5.37
CA ASN A 57 2.74 16.69 4.57
C ASN A 57 1.84 15.66 5.23
N GLY A 58 0.52 15.82 5.13
CA GLY A 58 -0.42 14.87 5.73
C GLY A 58 -0.29 13.46 5.14
N LEU A 59 -0.17 12.46 6.01
CA LEU A 59 -0.05 11.05 5.66
C LEU A 59 -1.22 10.57 4.79
N LYS A 60 -0.95 9.63 3.89
CA LYS A 60 -1.94 9.04 2.97
C LYS A 60 -2.07 7.56 3.26
N THR A 61 -3.22 7.17 3.80
CA THR A 61 -3.45 5.79 4.22
C THR A 61 -3.72 4.89 3.02
N LEU A 62 -3.45 3.58 3.17
CA LEU A 62 -3.82 2.56 2.20
C LEU A 62 -5.31 2.64 1.85
N GLN A 63 -6.16 2.74 2.87
CA GLN A 63 -7.60 2.79 2.67
C GLN A 63 -8.02 4.10 1.96
N ASP A 64 -7.37 5.24 2.19
CA ASP A 64 -7.66 6.47 1.40
C ASP A 64 -7.30 6.29 -0.08
N TYR A 65 -6.23 5.58 -0.38
CA TYR A 65 -5.87 5.25 -1.76
C TYR A 65 -6.88 4.28 -2.40
N LEU A 66 -7.31 3.25 -1.66
CA LEU A 66 -8.31 2.29 -2.12
C LEU A 66 -9.67 2.97 -2.38
N ASP A 67 -10.04 3.93 -1.53
CA ASP A 67 -11.27 4.73 -1.67
C ASP A 67 -11.15 5.85 -2.73
N GLY A 68 -9.99 6.00 -3.38
CA GLY A 68 -9.75 7.03 -4.41
C GLY A 68 -9.60 8.45 -3.87
N ARG A 69 -9.37 8.61 -2.56
CA ARG A 69 -9.14 9.91 -1.89
C ARG A 69 -7.67 10.34 -1.85
N ALA A 70 -6.76 9.42 -2.16
CA ALA A 70 -5.33 9.69 -2.27
C ALA A 70 -4.74 9.12 -3.56
N HIS A 71 -3.70 9.77 -4.08
CA HIS A 71 -3.00 9.33 -5.29
C HIS A 71 -1.84 8.36 -5.02
N TYR A 72 -1.44 8.22 -3.76
CA TYR A 72 -0.41 7.29 -3.30
C TYR A 72 -0.68 6.90 -1.84
N VAL A 73 0.00 5.85 -1.38
CA VAL A 73 0.06 5.42 0.02
C VAL A 73 1.41 5.85 0.62
N SER A 74 1.37 6.49 1.78
CA SER A 74 2.56 6.84 2.56
C SER A 74 3.17 5.57 3.17
N VAL A 75 4.48 5.45 3.06
CA VAL A 75 5.26 4.38 3.66
C VAL A 75 6.34 4.99 4.53
N ALA A 76 6.48 4.47 5.74
CA ALA A 76 7.60 4.78 6.61
C ALA A 76 8.79 3.85 6.29
N GLY A 77 9.98 4.43 6.20
CA GLY A 77 11.23 3.70 6.02
C GLY A 77 12.39 4.45 6.66
N ASN A 78 13.61 3.93 6.52
CA ASN A 78 14.78 4.59 7.09
C ASN A 78 15.29 5.71 6.15
N LEU A 79 14.59 6.85 6.06
CA LEU A 79 15.00 7.99 5.24
C LEU A 79 16.40 8.51 5.63
N LYS A 80 16.73 8.49 6.92
CA LYS A 80 18.07 8.84 7.45
C LYS A 80 19.22 7.98 6.91
N SER A 81 18.93 6.78 6.40
CA SER A 81 19.94 5.93 5.73
C SER A 81 20.37 6.44 4.36
N GLY A 82 19.69 7.46 3.82
CA GLY A 82 19.92 8.01 2.48
C GLY A 82 18.92 7.55 1.41
N ILE A 83 17.84 6.87 1.79
CA ILE A 83 16.71 6.61 0.88
C ILE A 83 16.09 7.95 0.47
N PRO A 84 15.98 8.27 -0.83
CA PRO A 84 15.35 9.51 -1.26
C PRO A 84 13.87 9.58 -0.85
N TYR A 85 13.44 10.71 -0.30
CA TYR A 85 12.04 10.98 -0.03
C TYR A 85 11.21 10.89 -1.33
N GLY A 86 10.07 10.20 -1.26
CA GLY A 86 9.20 9.93 -2.40
C GLY A 86 9.63 8.73 -3.26
N THR A 87 10.62 7.94 -2.83
CA THR A 87 10.99 6.68 -3.49
C THR A 87 9.76 5.81 -3.67
N LYS A 88 9.45 5.46 -4.93
CA LYS A 88 8.33 4.60 -5.26
C LYS A 88 8.72 3.16 -4.98
N ILE A 89 7.80 2.41 -4.39
CA ILE A 89 7.96 0.97 -4.19
C ILE A 89 6.73 0.25 -4.74
N CYS A 90 6.93 -0.98 -5.16
CA CYS A 90 5.87 -1.90 -5.57
C CYS A 90 6.01 -3.21 -4.80
N ILE A 91 4.89 -3.76 -4.33
CA ILE A 91 4.81 -5.03 -3.58
C ILE A 91 3.76 -5.87 -4.29
N GLU A 92 4.18 -6.98 -4.90
CA GLU A 92 3.29 -7.80 -5.74
C GLU A 92 2.16 -8.41 -4.91
N GLU A 93 2.48 -8.88 -3.71
CA GLU A 93 1.55 -9.52 -2.78
C GLU A 93 0.40 -8.57 -2.42
N LEU A 94 0.68 -7.27 -2.24
CA LEU A 94 -0.36 -6.27 -2.00
C LEU A 94 -1.17 -5.98 -3.26
N ASN A 95 -0.52 -5.89 -4.42
CA ASN A 95 -1.24 -5.70 -5.67
C ASN A 95 -2.22 -6.86 -5.95
N GLU A 96 -1.78 -8.09 -5.65
CA GLU A 96 -2.58 -9.31 -5.74
C GLU A 96 -3.73 -9.30 -4.73
N GLN A 97 -3.47 -8.95 -3.46
CA GLN A 97 -4.47 -8.84 -2.40
C GLN A 97 -5.63 -7.91 -2.76
N PHE A 98 -5.34 -6.74 -3.33
CA PHE A 98 -6.36 -5.73 -3.67
C PHE A 98 -6.79 -5.77 -5.14
N GLY A 99 -6.19 -6.65 -5.94
CA GLY A 99 -6.48 -6.81 -7.35
C GLY A 99 -6.22 -5.56 -8.20
N LYS A 100 -5.33 -4.65 -7.77
CA LYS A 100 -4.90 -3.45 -8.49
C LYS A 100 -3.48 -3.07 -8.10
N GLN A 101 -2.77 -2.36 -8.97
CA GLN A 101 -1.51 -1.70 -8.61
C GLN A 101 -1.74 -0.64 -7.53
N ILE A 102 -0.94 -0.69 -6.46
CA ILE A 102 -0.96 0.29 -5.37
C ILE A 102 0.30 1.14 -5.47
N LEU A 103 0.11 2.44 -5.72
CA LEU A 103 1.23 3.36 -5.74
C LEU A 103 1.67 3.70 -4.32
N MET A 104 2.80 3.15 -3.89
CA MET A 104 3.39 3.39 -2.57
C MET A 104 4.62 4.29 -2.68
N GLN A 105 4.82 5.18 -1.70
CA GLN A 105 5.98 6.07 -1.65
C GLN A 105 6.55 6.17 -0.24
N ILE A 106 7.86 5.97 -0.12
CA ILE A 106 8.59 6.17 1.14
C ILE A 106 8.70 7.67 1.40
N ARG A 107 7.94 8.15 2.37
CA ARG A 107 7.82 9.58 2.71
C ARG A 107 7.94 9.84 4.19
N ASP A 108 7.77 8.82 5.00
CA ASP A 108 7.82 8.95 6.45
C ASP A 108 9.06 8.24 7.00
N GLN A 109 9.53 8.67 8.17
CA GLN A 109 10.68 8.09 8.84
C GLN A 109 10.20 7.04 9.84
N SER A 110 10.68 5.80 9.70
CA SER A 110 10.44 4.79 10.74
C SER A 110 11.31 5.06 11.97
N ASP A 111 10.83 4.68 13.15
CA ASP A 111 11.57 4.82 14.42
C ASP A 111 12.72 3.81 14.57
N TYR A 112 12.97 2.99 13.54
CA TYR A 112 14.03 2.00 13.56
C TYR A 112 15.40 2.64 13.27
N GLU A 113 16.32 2.51 14.22
CA GLU A 113 17.71 2.93 14.05
C GLU A 113 18.55 1.82 13.42
N SER A 114 19.17 2.14 12.28
CA SER A 114 20.15 1.29 11.62
C SER A 114 21.24 2.15 11.00
N ASN A 115 22.48 1.67 11.14
CA ASN A 115 23.68 2.32 10.62
C ASN A 115 23.99 1.90 9.16
N LYS A 116 23.09 1.15 8.51
CA LYS A 116 23.26 0.76 7.11
C LYS A 116 22.94 1.94 6.20
N LEU A 117 23.77 2.14 5.18
CA LEU A 117 23.47 3.05 4.08
C LEU A 117 22.39 2.44 3.19
N ILE A 118 21.37 3.23 2.86
CA ILE A 118 20.21 2.84 2.03
C ILE A 118 19.55 1.55 2.58
N ASP A 119 18.82 1.69 3.68
CA ASP A 119 18.28 0.56 4.43
C ASP A 119 16.79 0.35 4.16
N PHE A 120 16.50 -0.57 3.24
CA PHE A 120 15.14 -1.04 2.93
C PHE A 120 14.72 -2.24 3.79
N SER A 121 15.46 -2.64 4.82
CA SER A 121 15.18 -3.89 5.56
C SER A 121 13.84 -3.91 6.29
N ARG A 122 13.27 -2.73 6.59
CA ARG A 122 11.97 -2.59 7.23
C ARG A 122 11.20 -1.43 6.63
N LEU A 123 9.93 -1.67 6.32
CA LEU A 123 8.98 -0.67 5.84
C LEU A 123 7.66 -0.80 6.58
N GLU A 124 6.99 0.32 6.82
CA GLU A 124 5.71 0.36 7.52
C GLU A 124 4.67 1.06 6.64
N ILE A 125 3.58 0.37 6.28
CA ILE A 125 2.51 0.93 5.45
C ILE A 125 1.58 1.77 6.34
N CYS A 126 1.30 3.01 5.93
CA CYS A 126 0.32 3.84 6.61
C CYS A 126 -1.09 3.31 6.34
N VAL A 127 -1.78 2.87 7.38
CA VAL A 127 -3.18 2.42 7.35
C VAL A 127 -4.07 3.38 8.15
N ARG A 128 -5.39 3.24 8.00
CA ARG A 128 -6.35 4.20 8.55
C ARG A 128 -6.54 4.06 10.05
N THR A 129 -6.60 2.84 10.56
CA THR A 129 -6.95 2.56 11.96
C THR A 129 -5.97 1.58 12.60
N GLU A 130 -5.99 1.51 13.93
CA GLU A 130 -5.27 0.48 14.68
C GLU A 130 -5.68 -0.93 14.25
N GLU A 131 -6.98 -1.18 14.06
CA GLU A 131 -7.50 -2.48 13.61
C GLU A 131 -6.85 -2.93 12.29
N ASP A 132 -6.70 -2.01 11.33
CA ASP A 132 -6.08 -2.28 10.03
C ASP A 132 -4.59 -2.67 10.17
N THR A 133 -3.92 -2.33 11.28
CA THR A 133 -2.52 -2.72 11.47
C THR A 133 -2.33 -4.22 11.69
N TYR A 134 -3.39 -4.92 12.10
CA TYR A 134 -3.34 -6.36 12.38
C TYR A 134 -3.59 -7.22 11.14
N ASP A 135 -3.88 -6.61 9.99
CA ASP A 135 -4.09 -7.32 8.75
C ASP A 135 -2.85 -8.14 8.37
N LYS A 136 -3.05 -9.46 8.21
CA LYS A 136 -1.95 -10.42 8.02
C LYS A 136 -1.07 -10.09 6.81
N TYR A 137 -1.67 -9.57 5.73
CA TYR A 137 -0.96 -9.23 4.50
C TYR A 137 -0.01 -8.02 4.65
N LEU A 138 -0.06 -7.31 5.79
CA LEU A 138 0.83 -6.20 6.12
C LEU A 138 1.93 -6.59 7.11
N ASN A 139 1.94 -7.82 7.62
CA ASN A 139 2.82 -8.25 8.72
C ASN A 139 3.59 -9.52 8.33
N ASP A 140 4.38 -9.43 7.27
CA ASP A 140 5.18 -10.53 6.72
C ASP A 140 6.49 -10.01 6.09
N PHE A 141 7.35 -10.93 5.67
CA PHE A 141 8.50 -10.61 4.82
C PHE A 141 8.09 -10.60 3.36
N VAL A 142 8.38 -9.50 2.67
CA VAL A 142 7.99 -9.30 1.27
C VAL A 142 9.20 -9.04 0.37
N THR A 143 8.98 -9.14 -0.94
CA THR A 143 9.88 -8.57 -1.94
C THR A 143 9.32 -7.22 -2.37
N ILE A 144 10.14 -6.17 -2.29
CA ILE A 144 9.80 -4.87 -2.86
C ILE A 144 10.56 -4.64 -4.15
N TYR A 145 9.98 -3.83 -5.04
CA TYR A 145 10.61 -3.40 -6.28
C TYR A 145 10.71 -1.87 -6.31
N ILE A 146 11.89 -1.38 -6.72
CA ILE A 146 12.20 0.04 -6.90
C ILE A 146 12.58 0.38 -8.34
#